data_AF-A0A924G506-F1
#
_entry.id   AF-A0A924G506-F1
#
_cell.length_a   1.000
_cell.length_b   1.000
_cell.length_c   1.000
_cell.angle_alpha   90.00
_cell.angle_beta   90.00
_cell.angle_gamma   90.00
#
_symmetry.space_group_name_H-M   'P 1'
#
loop_
_entity.id
_entity.type
_entity.pdbx_description
1 polymer ?
#
loop_
_entity_poly.entity_id
_entity_poly.type
_entity_poly.pdbx_seq_one_letter_code
_entity_poly.pdbx_strand_id
1 'polypeptide(L)'
;MQPTYLAYADIHLLEAYDMPLIDAAFKSICNDWAIEFGFPHGGCQQRAQIMSMILQKKFNIKHCKVWLFAPAALYLNDATMVYREDDKKLSPNGLLEWSYHVAPVVQVKLNGHIETYVIDPAINNQNPLHLQDWFNALNNSHKCKYCFMLPDKYFFNSSYHTGENNDVTMLFDGSFFNYENPAKDNLAVEKGLAIQDMVKVIHDKYMLPLFNSHNEADAAKLLDLKDVFGNATALDMLFSQNISGYSSNTTMRYVVSNHYEIIDGAKKLFNERLLHWTGVVNGLL
;
A
#
# COMPACT_ATOMS: atom_id res chain seq x y z
N MET A 1 -0.75 -16.80 -13.05
CA MET A 1 0.11 -16.78 -14.25
C MET A 1 1.42 -16.10 -13.88
N GLN A 2 2.53 -16.30 -14.61
CA GLN A 2 3.80 -15.66 -14.24
C GLN A 2 3.94 -14.30 -14.97
N PRO A 3 4.17 -13.18 -14.24
CA PRO A 3 4.45 -11.89 -14.86
C PRO A 3 5.84 -11.87 -15.51
N THR A 4 6.07 -10.93 -16.42
CA THR A 4 7.37 -10.81 -17.11
C THR A 4 8.38 -10.03 -16.27
N TYR A 5 9.61 -10.54 -16.14
CA TYR A 5 10.67 -9.88 -15.36
C TYR A 5 11.30 -8.69 -16.12
N LEU A 6 11.52 -7.59 -15.41
CA LEU A 6 12.33 -6.44 -15.82
C LEU A 6 13.63 -6.45 -15.00
N ALA A 7 14.76 -6.60 -15.66
CA ALA A 7 16.06 -6.78 -14.99
C ALA A 7 16.60 -5.45 -14.43
N TYR A 8 16.35 -5.19 -13.15
CA TYR A 8 16.91 -4.06 -12.40
C TYR A 8 17.94 -4.49 -11.36
N ALA A 9 17.54 -5.32 -10.38
CA ALA A 9 18.44 -5.90 -9.39
C ALA A 9 18.49 -7.43 -9.52
N ASP A 10 19.70 -8.00 -9.51
CA ASP A 10 19.85 -9.45 -9.50
C ASP A 10 19.63 -10.00 -8.08
N ILE A 11 18.46 -10.60 -7.87
CA ILE A 11 18.07 -11.17 -6.58
C ILE A 11 18.93 -12.38 -6.17
N HIS A 12 19.63 -13.02 -7.12
CA HIS A 12 20.50 -14.16 -6.83
C HIS A 12 21.80 -13.75 -6.12
N LEU A 13 22.10 -12.44 -6.08
CA LEU A 13 23.21 -11.89 -5.31
C LEU A 13 22.84 -11.58 -3.85
N LEU A 14 21.58 -11.73 -3.47
CA LEU A 14 21.16 -11.57 -2.08
C LEU A 14 21.66 -12.73 -1.22
N GLU A 15 22.02 -12.39 0.01
CA GLU A 15 22.26 -13.35 1.07
C GLU A 15 21.00 -14.17 1.32
N ALA A 16 21.15 -15.50 1.45
CA ALA A 16 20.06 -16.41 1.75
C ALA A 16 20.05 -16.73 3.25
N TYR A 17 18.86 -16.70 3.85
CA TYR A 17 18.65 -16.90 5.29
C TYR A 17 17.88 -18.18 5.58
N ASP A 18 17.95 -18.68 6.81
CA ASP A 18 17.11 -19.82 7.23
C ASP A 18 15.69 -19.35 7.53
N MET A 19 14.69 -20.18 7.18
CA MET A 19 13.27 -19.85 7.37
C MET A 19 12.90 -19.44 8.80
N PRO A 20 13.44 -20.06 9.89
CA PRO A 20 13.11 -19.63 11.25
C PRO A 20 13.47 -18.16 11.55
N LEU A 21 14.54 -17.63 10.95
CA LEU A 21 14.90 -16.22 11.09
C LEU A 21 13.88 -15.33 10.38
N ILE A 22 13.48 -15.71 9.15
CA ILE A 22 12.50 -14.97 8.36
C ILE A 22 11.12 -15.01 9.03
N ASP A 23 10.71 -16.14 9.59
CA ASP A 23 9.47 -16.28 10.36
C ASP A 23 9.47 -15.40 11.61
N ALA A 24 10.60 -15.32 12.32
CA ALA A 24 10.73 -14.44 13.48
C ALA A 24 10.60 -12.96 13.08
N ALA A 25 11.26 -12.56 11.99
CA ALA A 25 11.17 -11.20 11.47
C ALA A 25 9.74 -10.86 11.00
N PHE A 26 9.10 -11.77 10.26
CA PHE A 26 7.73 -11.63 9.80
C PHE A 26 6.75 -11.49 10.97
N LYS A 27 6.83 -12.38 11.97
CA LYS A 27 5.98 -12.30 13.17
C LYS A 27 6.17 -11.01 13.93
N SER A 28 7.41 -10.52 14.05
CA SER A 28 7.65 -9.23 14.69
C SER A 28 6.97 -8.11 13.90
N ILE A 29 7.17 -8.04 12.59
CA ILE A 29 6.52 -7.06 11.71
C ILE A 29 4.99 -7.06 11.87
N CYS A 30 4.38 -8.24 11.95
CA CYS A 30 2.93 -8.37 12.12
C CYS A 30 2.42 -7.91 13.48
N ASN A 31 3.17 -8.13 14.56
CA ASN A 31 2.63 -8.05 15.92
C ASN A 31 3.23 -6.93 16.79
N ASP A 32 4.48 -6.55 16.56
CA ASP A 32 5.23 -5.70 17.49
C ASP A 32 5.28 -4.22 17.04
N TRP A 33 5.05 -3.97 15.74
CA TRP A 33 5.26 -2.65 15.13
C TRP A 33 3.99 -1.83 14.94
N ALA A 34 2.82 -2.40 15.26
CA ALA A 34 1.52 -1.75 15.10
C ALA A 34 1.25 -1.21 13.68
N ILE A 35 1.82 -1.84 12.65
CA ILE A 35 1.56 -1.49 11.24
C ILE A 35 0.17 -2.03 10.87
N GLU A 36 -0.72 -1.15 10.39
CA GLU A 36 -2.02 -1.57 9.88
C GLU A 36 -1.91 -2.19 8.48
N PHE A 37 -2.25 -3.48 8.38
CA PHE A 37 -2.20 -4.26 7.15
C PHE A 37 -3.57 -4.64 6.59
N GLY A 38 -4.63 -4.54 7.40
CA GLY A 38 -6.01 -4.88 7.06
C GLY A 38 -6.73 -3.86 6.18
N PHE A 39 -6.08 -2.74 5.83
CA PHE A 39 -6.61 -1.72 4.92
C PHE A 39 -5.64 -1.49 3.75
N PRO A 40 -5.54 -2.43 2.79
CA PRO A 40 -4.57 -2.32 1.70
C PRO A 40 -4.99 -1.46 0.51
N HIS A 41 -6.07 -0.66 0.63
CA HIS A 41 -6.59 0.23 -0.43
C HIS A 41 -5.56 1.21 -1.00
N GLY A 42 -4.54 1.55 -0.21
CA GLY A 42 -3.39 2.29 -0.67
C GLY A 42 -2.19 2.07 0.23
N GLY A 43 -1.11 2.81 -0.03
CA GLY A 43 0.03 2.91 0.85
C GLY A 43 0.97 1.71 0.91
N CYS A 44 0.96 0.85 -0.11
CA CYS A 44 1.83 -0.33 -0.16
C CYS A 44 3.31 0.06 -0.15
N GLN A 45 3.69 1.17 -0.78
CA GLN A 45 5.05 1.70 -0.78
C GLN A 45 5.51 2.15 0.62
N GLN A 46 4.63 2.75 1.43
CA GLN A 46 4.97 3.12 2.81
C GLN A 46 5.12 1.89 3.70
N ARG A 47 4.20 0.92 3.59
CA ARG A 47 4.31 -0.37 4.31
C ARG A 47 5.58 -1.12 3.91
N ALA A 48 5.88 -1.19 2.62
CA ALA A 48 7.11 -1.80 2.13
C ALA A 48 8.36 -1.08 2.67
N GLN A 49 8.35 0.25 2.70
CA GLN A 49 9.47 1.03 3.21
C GLN A 49 9.71 0.80 4.72
N ILE A 50 8.67 0.86 5.55
CA ILE A 50 8.83 0.62 7.00
C ILE A 50 9.26 -0.82 7.29
N MET A 51 8.69 -1.81 6.59
CA MET A 51 9.12 -3.20 6.71
C MET A 51 10.58 -3.37 6.29
N SER A 52 11.01 -2.74 5.20
CA SER A 52 12.42 -2.72 4.78
C SER A 52 13.35 -2.14 5.85
N MET A 53 12.96 -1.04 6.48
CA MET A 53 13.75 -0.42 7.56
C MET A 53 13.84 -1.33 8.79
N ILE A 54 12.75 -2.01 9.16
CA ILE A 54 12.74 -2.99 10.26
C ILE A 54 13.67 -4.16 9.95
N LEU A 55 13.56 -4.78 8.77
CA LEU A 55 14.41 -5.90 8.35
C LEU A 55 15.90 -5.54 8.44
N GLN A 56 16.27 -4.36 7.96
CA GLN A 56 17.65 -3.87 8.02
C GLN A 56 18.11 -3.58 9.44
N LYS A 57 17.38 -2.74 10.18
CA LYS A 57 17.87 -2.17 11.45
C LYS A 57 17.72 -3.11 12.63
N LYS A 58 16.73 -4.00 12.61
CA LYS A 58 16.41 -4.88 13.75
C LYS A 58 16.90 -6.30 13.55
N PHE A 59 16.85 -6.79 12.31
CA PHE A 59 17.21 -8.16 12.00
C PHE A 59 18.51 -8.28 11.21
N ASN A 60 19.09 -7.16 10.73
CA ASN A 60 20.26 -7.16 9.85
C ASN A 60 20.07 -8.05 8.59
N ILE A 61 18.84 -8.09 8.08
CA ILE A 61 18.47 -8.89 6.91
C ILE A 61 18.62 -8.03 5.65
N LYS A 62 19.53 -8.47 4.76
CA LYS A 62 19.63 -7.95 3.41
C LYS A 62 18.46 -8.47 2.58
N HIS A 63 17.86 -7.59 1.82
CA HIS A 63 16.64 -7.89 1.07
C HIS A 63 16.57 -6.99 -0.17
N CYS A 64 15.58 -7.24 -1.03
CA CYS A 64 15.14 -6.33 -2.07
C CYS A 64 13.66 -5.99 -1.85
N LYS A 65 13.09 -5.15 -2.69
CA LYS A 65 11.64 -5.03 -2.86
C LYS A 65 11.24 -5.64 -4.19
N VAL A 66 10.17 -6.43 -4.20
CA VAL A 66 9.50 -6.82 -5.44
C VAL A 66 8.45 -5.78 -5.79
N TRP A 67 8.48 -5.29 -7.02
CA TRP A 67 7.45 -4.41 -7.59
C TRP A 67 6.71 -5.17 -8.67
N LEU A 68 5.39 -5.27 -8.56
CA LEU A 68 4.51 -5.80 -9.59
C LEU A 68 3.73 -4.65 -10.22
N PHE A 69 3.76 -4.54 -11.53
CA PHE A 69 3.07 -3.50 -12.31
C PHE A 69 1.97 -4.15 -13.16
N ALA A 70 0.75 -3.64 -13.03
CA ALA A 70 -0.36 -4.00 -13.88
C ALA A 70 -0.23 -3.34 -15.26
N PRO A 71 -0.92 -3.86 -16.30
CA PRO A 71 -0.93 -3.24 -17.62
C PRO A 71 -1.31 -1.76 -17.61
N ALA A 72 -2.20 -1.33 -16.71
CA ALA A 72 -2.58 0.07 -16.53
C ALA A 72 -1.44 1.02 -16.12
N ALA A 73 -0.37 0.50 -15.52
CA ALA A 73 0.83 1.29 -15.23
C ALA A 73 1.85 1.28 -16.39
N LEU A 74 1.65 0.45 -17.42
CA LEU A 74 2.69 0.11 -18.40
C LEU A 74 2.32 0.48 -19.84
N TYR A 75 1.04 0.41 -20.19
CA TYR A 75 0.58 0.55 -21.56
C TYR A 75 -0.53 1.58 -21.67
N LEU A 76 -0.44 2.42 -22.71
CA LEU A 76 -1.51 3.35 -23.05
C LEU A 76 -2.77 2.55 -23.42
N ASN A 77 -3.94 3.03 -22.97
CA ASN A 77 -5.26 2.46 -23.26
C ASN A 77 -5.51 1.02 -22.71
N ASP A 78 -4.65 0.46 -21.85
CA ASP A 78 -4.93 -0.80 -21.15
C ASP A 78 -5.35 -0.50 -19.70
N ALA A 79 -6.62 -0.66 -19.36
CA ALA A 79 -7.13 -0.38 -18.02
C ALA A 79 -7.00 -1.56 -17.04
N THR A 80 -6.31 -2.65 -17.43
CA THR A 80 -6.22 -3.85 -16.59
C THR A 80 -5.39 -3.57 -15.33
N MET A 81 -6.00 -3.81 -14.16
CA MET A 81 -5.39 -3.68 -12.83
C MET A 81 -5.04 -5.06 -12.26
N VAL A 82 -4.15 -5.12 -11.28
CA VAL A 82 -4.08 -6.27 -10.36
C VAL A 82 -5.14 -6.10 -9.29
N TYR A 83 -5.74 -7.19 -8.80
CA TYR A 83 -6.86 -7.07 -7.88
C TYR A 83 -7.02 -8.22 -6.90
N ARG A 84 -7.84 -7.98 -5.87
CA ARG A 84 -8.38 -9.00 -4.97
C ARG A 84 -9.74 -8.58 -4.44
N GLU A 85 -10.45 -9.47 -3.77
CA GLU A 85 -11.69 -9.13 -3.06
C GLU A 85 -11.41 -8.12 -1.92
N ASP A 86 -12.29 -7.13 -1.80
CA ASP A 86 -12.29 -6.17 -0.69
C ASP A 86 -13.12 -6.71 0.48
N ASP A 87 -12.43 -7.34 1.44
CA ASP A 87 -13.05 -7.87 2.65
C ASP A 87 -13.62 -6.78 3.57
N LYS A 88 -13.15 -5.53 3.44
CA LYS A 88 -13.67 -4.36 4.15
C LYS A 88 -14.83 -3.68 3.43
N LYS A 89 -15.14 -4.13 2.20
CA LYS A 89 -16.22 -3.63 1.36
C LYS A 89 -16.20 -2.10 1.25
N LEU A 90 -15.04 -1.47 1.23
CA LEU A 90 -14.90 -0.03 1.07
C LEU A 90 -14.98 0.39 -0.39
N SER A 91 -14.51 -0.46 -1.31
CA SER A 91 -14.58 -0.19 -2.73
C SER A 91 -16.01 -0.30 -3.28
N PRO A 92 -16.36 0.51 -4.29
CA PRO A 92 -17.71 0.47 -4.88
C PRO A 92 -18.06 -0.86 -5.57
N ASN A 93 -17.06 -1.52 -6.17
CA ASN A 93 -17.22 -2.76 -6.94
C ASN A 93 -16.89 -4.03 -6.12
N GLY A 94 -16.52 -3.90 -4.84
CA GLY A 94 -16.11 -5.01 -3.99
C GLY A 94 -14.72 -5.58 -4.31
N LEU A 95 -13.95 -4.92 -5.18
CA LEU A 95 -12.58 -5.27 -5.52
C LEU A 95 -11.61 -4.20 -5.06
N LEU A 96 -10.44 -4.62 -4.61
CA LEU A 96 -9.27 -3.77 -4.44
C LEU A 96 -8.50 -3.81 -5.75
N GLU A 97 -8.31 -2.67 -6.39
CA GLU A 97 -7.65 -2.59 -7.69
C GLU A 97 -6.41 -1.71 -7.58
N TRP A 98 -5.26 -2.22 -8.05
CA TRP A 98 -4.01 -1.48 -8.05
C TRP A 98 -3.33 -1.51 -9.41
N SER A 99 -2.74 -0.38 -9.78
CA SER A 99 -1.87 -0.30 -10.97
C SER A 99 -0.48 -0.86 -10.69
N TYR A 100 -0.11 -1.01 -9.41
CA TYR A 100 1.09 -1.69 -8.96
C TYR A 100 0.94 -2.19 -7.51
N HIS A 101 1.79 -3.12 -7.09
CA HIS A 101 1.95 -3.50 -5.69
C HIS A 101 3.42 -3.76 -5.36
N VAL A 102 3.81 -3.52 -4.11
CA VAL A 102 5.20 -3.63 -3.65
C VAL A 102 5.29 -4.23 -2.26
N ALA A 103 6.28 -5.10 -2.06
CA ALA A 103 6.62 -5.68 -0.77
C ALA A 103 8.12 -6.05 -0.68
N PRO A 104 8.72 -6.14 0.52
CA PRO A 104 10.05 -6.69 0.69
C PRO A 104 10.13 -8.16 0.28
N VAL A 105 11.28 -8.56 -0.24
CA VAL A 105 11.57 -9.92 -0.69
C VAL A 105 12.95 -10.37 -0.19
N VAL A 106 13.04 -11.62 0.27
CA VAL A 106 14.25 -12.24 0.82
C VAL A 106 14.54 -13.56 0.12
N GLN A 107 15.81 -13.97 0.11
CA GLN A 107 16.21 -15.32 -0.27
C GLN A 107 16.23 -16.22 0.97
N VAL A 108 15.67 -17.42 0.84
CA VAL A 108 15.56 -18.39 1.94
C VAL A 108 16.18 -19.71 1.51
N LYS A 109 17.01 -20.29 2.38
CA LYS A 109 17.58 -21.61 2.15
C LYS A 109 16.64 -22.68 2.70
N LEU A 110 16.11 -23.52 1.82
CA LEU A 110 15.21 -24.63 2.15
C LEU A 110 15.69 -25.90 1.46
N ASN A 111 15.93 -26.96 2.23
CA ASN A 111 16.28 -28.29 1.71
C ASN A 111 17.45 -28.29 0.70
N GLY A 112 18.42 -27.38 0.87
CA GLY A 112 19.57 -27.26 -0.03
C GLY A 112 19.34 -26.39 -1.28
N HIS A 113 18.13 -25.85 -1.45
CA HIS A 113 17.77 -24.89 -2.50
C HIS A 113 17.59 -23.49 -1.93
N ILE A 114 17.71 -22.50 -2.80
CA ILE A 114 17.44 -21.10 -2.47
C ILE A 114 16.10 -20.73 -3.13
N GLU A 115 15.16 -20.28 -2.32
CA GLU A 115 13.82 -19.89 -2.73
C GLU A 115 13.54 -18.43 -2.36
N THR A 116 12.65 -17.79 -3.11
CA THR A 116 12.34 -16.36 -2.94
C THR A 116 11.03 -16.17 -2.20
N TYR A 117 11.08 -15.49 -1.06
CA TYR A 117 9.92 -15.24 -0.21
C TYR A 117 9.61 -13.75 -0.06
N VAL A 118 8.34 -13.41 -0.11
CA VAL A 118 7.78 -12.06 0.02
C VAL A 118 7.21 -11.88 1.43
N ILE A 119 7.57 -10.76 2.06
CA ILE A 119 7.08 -10.35 3.38
C ILE A 119 5.95 -9.34 3.13
N ASP A 120 4.71 -9.83 3.10
CA ASP A 120 3.55 -8.99 2.82
C ASP A 120 2.32 -9.37 3.67
N PRO A 121 2.27 -8.86 4.93
CA PRO A 121 1.15 -9.13 5.83
C PRO A 121 -0.20 -8.58 5.34
N ALA A 122 -0.21 -7.64 4.39
CA ALA A 122 -1.46 -7.16 3.79
C ALA A 122 -2.09 -8.20 2.85
N ILE A 123 -1.28 -9.12 2.32
CA ILE A 123 -1.74 -10.21 1.45
C ILE A 123 -1.94 -11.51 2.25
N ASN A 124 -0.99 -11.86 3.10
CA ASN A 124 -1.05 -13.02 4.00
C ASN A 124 -0.41 -12.61 5.32
N ASN A 125 -1.19 -12.53 6.41
CA ASN A 125 -0.70 -12.12 7.73
C ASN A 125 -0.24 -13.28 8.61
N GLN A 126 -0.32 -14.53 8.11
CA GLN A 126 0.07 -15.72 8.84
C GLN A 126 1.55 -16.06 8.63
N ASN A 127 2.03 -16.02 7.38
CA ASN A 127 3.40 -16.43 7.03
C ASN A 127 3.94 -15.64 5.83
N PRO A 128 5.28 -15.57 5.65
CA PRO A 128 5.88 -15.15 4.39
C PRO A 128 5.36 -15.99 3.21
N LEU A 129 5.18 -15.37 2.06
CA LEU A 129 4.66 -16.03 0.87
C LEU A 129 5.81 -16.42 -0.07
N HIS A 130 5.76 -17.60 -0.66
CA HIS A 130 6.61 -17.87 -1.83
C HIS A 130 6.24 -16.88 -2.94
N LEU A 131 7.21 -16.40 -3.72
CA LEU A 131 7.00 -15.34 -4.73
C LEU A 131 5.85 -15.66 -5.69
N GLN A 132 5.75 -16.92 -6.12
CA GLN A 132 4.68 -17.35 -7.03
C GLN A 132 3.29 -17.30 -6.37
N ASP A 133 3.21 -17.56 -5.07
CA ASP A 133 1.94 -17.50 -4.33
C ASP A 133 1.51 -16.05 -4.11
N TRP A 134 2.46 -15.15 -3.86
CA TRP A 134 2.20 -13.71 -3.81
C TRP A 134 1.66 -13.18 -5.15
N PHE A 135 2.24 -13.61 -6.27
CA PHE A 135 1.73 -13.32 -7.60
C PHE A 135 0.31 -13.84 -7.83
N ASN A 136 0.02 -15.07 -7.41
CA ASN A 136 -1.30 -15.67 -7.57
C ASN A 136 -2.36 -14.96 -6.71
N ALA A 137 -1.99 -14.52 -5.51
CA ALA A 137 -2.87 -13.81 -4.59
C ALA A 137 -3.31 -12.42 -5.09
N LEU A 138 -2.60 -11.84 -6.07
CA LEU A 138 -2.87 -10.52 -6.66
C LEU A 138 -3.64 -10.57 -7.99
N ASN A 139 -4.18 -11.75 -8.38
CA ASN A 139 -4.89 -11.97 -9.64
C ASN A 139 -4.20 -11.33 -10.86
N ASN A 140 -2.89 -11.51 -10.98
CA ASN A 140 -2.11 -10.90 -12.06
C ASN A 140 -2.35 -11.57 -13.43
N SER A 141 -1.76 -10.98 -14.48
CA SER A 141 -1.74 -11.52 -15.83
C SER A 141 -0.33 -11.61 -16.41
N HIS A 142 -0.18 -12.34 -17.52
CA HIS A 142 1.09 -12.44 -18.26
C HIS A 142 1.56 -11.09 -18.84
N LYS A 143 0.65 -10.12 -18.98
CA LYS A 143 0.97 -8.74 -19.39
C LYS A 143 1.54 -7.89 -18.25
N CYS A 144 1.32 -8.29 -17.00
CA CYS A 144 1.97 -7.64 -15.86
C CYS A 144 3.48 -7.81 -15.95
N LYS A 145 4.20 -6.84 -15.41
CA LYS A 145 5.65 -6.91 -15.29
C LYS A 145 6.09 -6.75 -13.87
N TYR A 146 7.22 -7.34 -13.50
CA TYR A 146 7.77 -7.19 -12.17
C TYR A 146 9.27 -6.92 -12.20
N CYS A 147 9.79 -6.28 -11.17
CA CYS A 147 11.22 -6.10 -10.97
C CYS A 147 11.58 -6.24 -9.50
N PHE A 148 12.87 -6.46 -9.25
CA PHE A 148 13.46 -6.32 -7.93
C PHE A 148 14.24 -5.02 -7.86
N MET A 149 14.06 -4.29 -6.76
CA MET A 149 14.77 -3.05 -6.48
C MET A 149 15.47 -3.14 -5.13
N LEU A 150 16.58 -2.41 -5.01
CA LEU A 150 17.25 -2.26 -3.72
C LEU A 150 16.32 -1.65 -2.67
N PRO A 151 16.53 -1.94 -1.36
CA PRO A 151 15.65 -1.46 -0.29
C PRO A 151 15.49 0.05 -0.18
N ASP A 152 16.46 0.83 -0.64
CA ASP A 152 16.43 2.30 -0.60
C ASP A 152 15.48 2.89 -1.66
N LYS A 153 15.12 2.14 -2.70
CA LYS A 153 14.17 2.57 -3.73
C LYS A 153 12.77 2.65 -3.14
N TYR A 154 12.33 3.88 -2.89
CA TYR A 154 11.08 4.17 -2.21
C TYR A 154 9.90 4.02 -3.16
N PHE A 155 9.96 4.66 -4.32
CA PHE A 155 8.87 4.71 -5.27
C PHE A 155 9.37 4.95 -6.70
N PHE A 156 8.49 4.75 -7.69
CA PHE A 156 8.81 4.88 -9.11
C PHE A 156 8.38 6.24 -9.66
N ASN A 157 9.03 6.68 -10.74
CA ASN A 157 8.62 7.86 -11.49
C ASN A 157 7.65 7.47 -12.62
N SER A 158 6.78 8.41 -12.95
CA SER A 158 5.83 8.27 -14.05
C SER A 158 5.93 9.44 -15.02
N SER A 159 5.51 9.18 -16.25
CA SER A 159 5.38 10.18 -17.31
C SER A 159 3.92 10.30 -17.73
N TYR A 160 3.50 11.51 -18.07
CA TYR A 160 2.16 11.77 -18.58
C TYR A 160 2.10 11.47 -20.08
N HIS A 161 1.07 10.72 -20.48
CA HIS A 161 0.78 10.40 -21.87
C HIS A 161 -0.68 10.72 -22.17
N THR A 162 -0.95 11.17 -23.39
CA THR A 162 -2.32 11.44 -23.85
C THR A 162 -2.79 10.29 -24.71
N GLY A 163 -3.87 9.64 -24.29
CA GLY A 163 -4.55 8.57 -25.02
C GLY A 163 -5.32 9.07 -26.24
N GLU A 164 -5.87 8.14 -27.01
CA GLU A 164 -6.63 8.45 -28.24
C GLU A 164 -7.87 9.32 -27.98
N ASN A 165 -8.43 9.26 -26.77
CA ASN A 165 -9.60 10.02 -26.35
C ASN A 165 -9.27 11.36 -25.66
N ASN A 166 -8.02 11.83 -25.74
CA ASN A 166 -7.49 12.96 -24.94
C ASN A 166 -7.45 12.72 -23.41
N ASP A 167 -7.64 11.49 -22.96
CA ASP A 167 -7.45 11.12 -21.57
C ASP A 167 -5.95 11.14 -21.22
N VAL A 168 -5.61 11.74 -20.08
CA VAL A 168 -4.23 11.78 -19.58
C VAL A 168 -3.99 10.59 -18.66
N THR A 169 -3.03 9.74 -19.03
CA THR A 169 -2.62 8.56 -18.26
C THR A 169 -1.18 8.71 -17.79
N MET A 170 -0.89 8.26 -16.57
CA MET A 170 0.47 8.17 -16.04
C MET A 170 1.02 6.77 -16.25
N LEU A 171 2.14 6.66 -16.96
CA LEU A 171 2.83 5.39 -17.19
C LEU A 171 4.17 5.38 -16.46
N PHE A 172 4.55 4.22 -15.93
CA PHE A 172 5.87 3.98 -15.35
C PHE A 172 6.96 4.29 -16.38
N ASP A 173 7.93 5.14 -16.03
CA ASP A 173 8.95 5.62 -16.97
C ASP A 173 10.23 4.77 -17.00
N GLY A 174 10.31 3.73 -16.18
CA GLY A 174 11.49 2.89 -16.05
C GLY A 174 12.47 3.33 -14.96
N SER A 175 12.11 4.29 -14.11
CA SER A 175 13.01 4.81 -13.08
C SER A 175 12.40 4.87 -11.68
N PHE A 176 13.28 4.86 -10.68
CA PHE A 176 12.93 4.85 -9.26
C PHE A 176 13.75 5.88 -8.50
N PHE A 177 13.14 6.49 -7.49
CA PHE A 177 13.80 7.41 -6.58
C PHE A 177 13.98 6.81 -5.18
N ASN A 178 15.00 7.30 -4.47
CA ASN A 178 15.37 6.79 -3.16
C ASN A 178 14.46 7.36 -2.06
N TYR A 179 14.42 6.67 -0.91
CA TYR A 179 13.89 7.24 0.32
C TYR A 179 14.90 8.24 0.90
N GLU A 180 14.83 9.47 0.41
CA GLU A 180 15.69 10.59 0.80
C GLU A 180 14.91 11.91 0.77
N ASN A 181 15.58 13.05 0.95
CA ASN A 181 14.89 14.34 0.92
C ASN A 181 14.42 14.64 -0.51
N PRO A 182 13.18 15.14 -0.70
CA PRO A 182 12.29 15.68 0.32
C PRO A 182 11.31 14.66 0.94
N ALA A 183 11.30 13.40 0.52
CA ALA A 183 10.34 12.40 1.00
C ALA A 183 10.42 12.18 2.53
N LYS A 184 11.63 12.16 3.10
CA LYS A 184 11.85 12.08 4.54
C LYS A 184 11.32 13.31 5.28
N ASP A 185 11.76 14.51 4.88
CA ASP A 185 11.35 15.77 5.52
C ASP A 185 9.83 16.02 5.40
N ASN A 186 9.20 15.52 4.33
CA ASN A 186 7.76 15.60 4.13
C ASN A 186 6.97 14.52 4.89
N LEU A 187 7.66 13.65 5.64
CA LEU A 187 7.08 12.55 6.42
C LEU A 187 6.24 11.60 5.55
N ALA A 188 6.74 11.26 4.36
CA ALA A 188 5.96 10.54 3.35
C ALA A 188 5.55 9.12 3.81
N VAL A 189 6.41 8.44 4.57
CA VAL A 189 6.13 7.10 5.12
C VAL A 189 5.12 7.22 6.26
N GLU A 190 5.37 8.14 7.17
CA GLU A 190 4.62 8.36 8.40
C GLU A 190 3.19 8.79 8.10
N LYS A 191 2.99 9.71 7.15
CA LYS A 191 1.65 10.14 6.71
C LYS A 191 0.86 8.98 6.11
N GLY A 192 1.48 8.17 5.26
CA GLY A 192 0.83 7.02 4.65
C GLY A 192 0.42 5.97 5.69
N LEU A 193 1.27 5.70 6.68
CA LEU A 193 0.95 4.78 7.78
C LEU A 193 -0.14 5.35 8.70
N ALA A 194 -0.08 6.64 9.03
CA ALA A 194 -1.09 7.32 9.84
C ALA A 194 -2.48 7.31 9.17
N ILE A 195 -2.54 7.43 7.84
CA ILE A 195 -3.79 7.29 7.09
C ILE A 195 -4.39 5.89 7.28
N GLN A 196 -3.60 4.82 7.21
CA GLN A 196 -4.14 3.46 7.34
C GLN A 196 -4.69 3.21 8.75
N ASP A 197 -3.95 3.61 9.79
CA ASP A 197 -4.41 3.51 11.17
C ASP A 197 -5.72 4.29 11.38
N MET A 198 -5.81 5.49 10.80
CA MET A 198 -6.99 6.33 10.87
C MET A 198 -8.19 5.67 10.17
N VAL A 199 -8.02 5.22 8.92
CA VAL A 199 -9.08 4.57 8.15
C VAL A 199 -9.62 3.35 8.88
N LYS A 200 -8.74 2.55 9.50
CA LYS A 200 -9.13 1.39 10.29
C LYS A 200 -10.09 1.75 11.42
N VAL A 201 -9.75 2.76 12.21
CA VAL A 201 -10.61 3.21 13.33
C VAL A 201 -11.91 3.80 12.81
N ILE A 202 -11.88 4.58 11.72
CA ILE A 202 -13.09 5.17 11.14
C ILE A 202 -14.02 4.09 10.58
N HIS A 203 -13.46 3.12 9.87
CA HIS A 203 -14.20 1.97 9.36
C HIS A 203 -14.90 1.23 10.50
N ASP A 204 -14.15 0.80 11.51
CA ASP A 204 -14.68 -0.03 12.60
C ASP A 204 -15.74 0.71 13.42
N LYS A 205 -15.53 2.01 13.68
CA LYS A 205 -16.42 2.81 14.52
C LYS A 205 -17.66 3.33 13.80
N TYR A 206 -17.52 3.74 12.53
CA TYR A 206 -18.58 4.50 11.84
C TYR A 206 -19.16 3.80 10.62
N MET A 207 -18.41 2.94 9.92
CA MET A 207 -18.87 2.30 8.69
C MET A 207 -19.42 0.90 8.95
N LEU A 208 -18.73 0.13 9.80
CA LEU A 208 -19.12 -1.24 10.14
C LEU A 208 -20.57 -1.35 10.65
N PRO A 209 -21.06 -0.44 11.53
CA PRO A 209 -22.45 -0.47 11.99
C PRO A 209 -23.48 -0.21 10.87
N LEU A 210 -23.10 0.51 9.81
CA LEU A 210 -24.00 0.91 8.74
C LEU A 210 -24.25 -0.20 7.72
N PHE A 211 -23.32 -1.16 7.57
CA PHE A 211 -23.47 -2.25 6.58
C PHE A 211 -24.71 -3.12 6.78
N ASN A 212 -25.22 -3.21 8.01
CA ASN A 212 -26.41 -4.00 8.34
C ASN A 212 -27.67 -3.14 8.48
N SER A 213 -27.57 -1.83 8.25
CA SER A 213 -28.74 -0.95 8.33
C SER A 213 -29.59 -1.07 7.07
N HIS A 214 -30.91 -1.04 7.25
CA HIS A 214 -31.89 -0.98 6.16
C HIS A 214 -32.47 0.43 5.99
N ASN A 215 -31.93 1.42 6.70
CA ASN A 215 -32.34 2.82 6.61
C ASN A 215 -31.64 3.52 5.44
N GLU A 216 -32.41 4.21 4.59
CA GLU A 216 -31.88 4.99 3.46
C GLU A 216 -30.84 6.03 3.89
N ALA A 217 -31.03 6.69 5.03
CA ALA A 217 -30.08 7.67 5.55
C ALA A 217 -28.72 7.03 5.92
N ASP A 218 -28.73 5.82 6.48
CA ASP A 218 -27.52 5.09 6.82
C ASP A 218 -26.81 4.59 5.56
N ALA A 219 -27.57 4.15 4.55
CA ALA A 219 -27.03 3.78 3.25
C ALA A 219 -26.36 4.97 2.54
N ALA A 220 -26.99 6.14 2.55
CA ALA A 220 -26.41 7.37 2.01
C ALA A 220 -25.14 7.78 2.75
N LYS A 221 -25.17 7.74 4.09
CA LYS A 221 -23.98 8.01 4.92
C LYS A 221 -22.85 7.04 4.64
N LEU A 222 -23.14 5.74 4.51
CA LEU A 222 -22.14 4.72 4.19
C LEU A 222 -21.49 4.99 2.83
N LEU A 223 -22.29 5.37 1.82
CA LEU A 223 -21.77 5.73 0.50
C LEU A 223 -20.82 6.92 0.57
N ASP A 224 -21.22 8.00 1.26
CA ASP A 224 -20.36 9.18 1.46
C ASP A 224 -19.04 8.81 2.17
N LEU A 225 -19.10 7.97 3.19
CA LEU A 225 -17.91 7.54 3.93
C LEU A 225 -17.02 6.64 3.07
N LYS A 226 -17.57 5.80 2.19
CA LYS A 226 -16.78 5.02 1.22
C LYS A 226 -16.08 5.91 0.20
N ASP A 227 -16.76 6.93 -0.32
CA ASP A 227 -16.19 7.88 -1.27
C ASP A 227 -14.96 8.61 -0.70
N VAL A 228 -14.93 8.83 0.61
CA VAL A 228 -13.81 9.46 1.32
C VAL A 228 -12.78 8.43 1.78
N PHE A 229 -13.18 7.46 2.60
CA PHE A 229 -12.27 6.56 3.32
C PHE A 229 -11.91 5.27 2.56
N GLY A 230 -12.61 4.96 1.47
CA GLY A 230 -12.24 3.92 0.52
C GLY A 230 -11.37 4.41 -0.64
N ASN A 231 -11.09 5.72 -0.71
CA ASN A 231 -10.39 6.35 -1.83
C ASN A 231 -9.03 6.92 -1.40
N ALA A 232 -7.95 6.26 -1.81
CA ALA A 232 -6.58 6.67 -1.45
C ALA A 232 -6.24 8.10 -1.87
N THR A 233 -6.73 8.56 -3.02
CA THR A 233 -6.52 9.95 -3.49
C THR A 233 -7.26 10.94 -2.61
N ALA A 234 -8.51 10.67 -2.25
CA ALA A 234 -9.28 11.54 -1.35
C ALA A 234 -8.61 11.64 0.03
N LEU A 235 -8.14 10.52 0.57
CA LEU A 235 -7.41 10.46 1.84
C LEU A 235 -6.12 11.31 1.80
N ASP A 236 -5.30 11.14 0.78
CA ASP A 236 -4.06 11.90 0.65
C ASP A 236 -4.32 13.41 0.54
N MET A 237 -5.29 13.79 -0.29
CA MET A 237 -5.68 15.19 -0.46
C MET A 237 -6.20 15.81 0.85
N LEU A 238 -7.15 15.15 1.53
CA LEU A 238 -7.82 15.72 2.70
C LEU A 238 -6.94 15.72 3.96
N PHE A 239 -6.06 14.73 4.12
CA PHE A 239 -5.30 14.54 5.36
C PHE A 239 -3.80 14.81 5.21
N SER A 240 -3.13 14.29 4.18
CA SER A 240 -1.69 14.51 3.98
C SER A 240 -1.38 15.90 3.43
N GLN A 241 -2.19 16.37 2.47
CA GLN A 241 -1.97 17.62 1.75
C GLN A 241 -2.86 18.77 2.26
N ASN A 242 -3.93 18.45 3.01
CA ASN A 242 -4.92 19.40 3.52
C ASN A 242 -5.55 20.28 2.42
N ILE A 243 -5.85 19.67 1.26
CA ILE A 243 -6.54 20.27 0.11
C ILE A 243 -7.86 19.55 -0.18
N SER A 244 -8.73 20.13 -1.01
CA SER A 244 -10.03 19.52 -1.36
C SER A 244 -9.91 18.42 -2.41
N GLY A 245 -10.60 17.30 -2.23
CA GLY A 245 -10.71 16.23 -3.23
C GLY A 245 -11.43 16.64 -4.52
N TYR A 246 -11.23 15.86 -5.59
CA TYR A 246 -11.73 16.12 -6.95
C TYR A 246 -13.11 15.49 -7.25
N SER A 247 -14.07 15.53 -6.34
CA SER A 247 -15.46 15.12 -6.65
C SER A 247 -16.48 15.88 -5.79
N SER A 248 -17.75 15.88 -6.20
CA SER A 248 -18.84 16.56 -5.47
C SER A 248 -18.94 16.12 -4.00
N ASN A 249 -18.72 14.83 -3.74
CA ASN A 249 -18.91 14.21 -2.43
C ASN A 249 -17.61 14.10 -1.61
N THR A 250 -16.45 14.39 -2.22
CA THR A 250 -15.13 14.38 -1.54
C THR A 250 -14.55 15.77 -1.32
N THR A 251 -15.27 16.83 -1.69
CA THR A 251 -14.82 18.19 -1.39
C THR A 251 -14.73 18.40 0.13
N MET A 252 -13.71 19.13 0.58
CA MET A 252 -13.58 19.47 2.01
C MET A 252 -14.84 20.16 2.53
N ARG A 253 -15.47 21.02 1.71
CA ARG A 253 -16.72 21.71 2.08
C ARG A 253 -17.86 20.72 2.31
N TYR A 254 -18.10 19.79 1.39
CA TYR A 254 -19.18 18.82 1.53
C TYR A 254 -18.97 17.92 2.75
N VAL A 255 -17.76 17.36 2.86
CA VAL A 255 -17.40 16.37 3.87
C VAL A 255 -17.42 16.98 5.28
N VAL A 256 -16.91 18.20 5.45
CA VAL A 256 -16.99 18.95 6.72
C VAL A 256 -18.42 19.36 7.04
N SER A 257 -19.24 19.75 6.06
CA SER A 257 -20.61 20.21 6.33
C SER A 257 -21.54 19.08 6.76
N ASN A 258 -21.38 17.89 6.17
CA ASN A 258 -22.29 16.76 6.40
C ASN A 258 -21.75 15.77 7.43
N HIS A 259 -20.43 15.65 7.59
CA HIS A 259 -19.79 14.63 8.43
C HIS A 259 -18.74 15.23 9.39
N TYR A 260 -18.94 16.49 9.83
CA TYR A 260 -17.99 17.26 10.66
C TYR A 260 -17.34 16.43 11.77
N GLU A 261 -18.13 15.79 12.63
CA GLU A 261 -17.63 15.08 13.81
C GLU A 261 -16.70 13.90 13.45
N ILE A 262 -17.03 13.19 12.37
CA ILE A 262 -16.22 12.06 11.87
C ILE A 262 -14.90 12.59 11.34
N ILE A 263 -14.94 13.71 10.60
CA ILE A 263 -13.78 14.29 9.94
C ILE A 263 -12.84 14.98 10.93
N ASP A 264 -13.38 15.70 11.91
CA ASP A 264 -12.59 16.28 12.99
C ASP A 264 -11.92 15.16 13.82
N GLY A 265 -12.67 14.10 14.15
CA GLY A 265 -12.12 12.91 14.81
C GLY A 265 -11.02 12.23 14.00
N ALA A 266 -11.23 12.06 12.69
CA ALA A 266 -10.25 11.49 11.77
C ALA A 266 -8.97 12.35 11.70
N LYS A 267 -9.09 13.68 11.62
CA LYS A 267 -7.93 14.59 11.61
C LYS A 267 -7.12 14.52 12.91
N LYS A 268 -7.80 14.47 14.07
CA LYS A 268 -7.14 14.31 15.37
C LYS A 268 -6.36 13.00 15.43
N LEU A 269 -7.00 11.90 15.05
CA LEU A 269 -6.38 10.59 15.02
C LEU A 269 -5.20 10.54 14.04
N PHE A 270 -5.35 11.07 12.83
CA PHE A 270 -4.26 11.17 11.86
C PHE A 270 -3.05 11.90 12.43
N ASN A 271 -3.25 13.06 13.07
CA ASN A 271 -2.14 13.82 13.67
C ASN A 271 -1.47 13.06 14.82
N GLU A 272 -2.24 12.38 15.67
CA GLU A 272 -1.71 11.53 16.74
C GLU A 272 -0.84 10.39 16.16
N ARG A 273 -1.36 9.69 15.15
CA ARG A 273 -0.65 8.57 14.51
C ARG A 273 0.56 9.05 13.70
N LEU A 274 0.50 10.23 13.08
CA LEU A 274 1.63 10.85 12.40
C LEU A 274 2.79 11.09 13.37
N LEU A 275 2.52 11.64 14.56
CA LEU A 275 3.54 11.84 15.60
C LEU A 275 4.12 10.51 16.09
N HIS A 276 3.27 9.50 16.30
CA HIS A 276 3.72 8.16 16.64
C HIS A 276 4.67 7.58 15.59
N TRP A 277 4.27 7.57 14.32
CA TRP A 277 5.08 7.03 13.23
C TRP A 277 6.36 7.83 13.00
N THR A 278 6.34 9.13 13.23
CA THR A 278 7.56 9.96 13.20
C THR A 278 8.57 9.49 14.25
N GLY A 279 8.13 9.18 15.46
CA GLY A 279 8.98 8.59 16.50
C GLY A 279 9.55 7.23 16.09
N VAL A 280 8.71 6.36 15.53
CA VAL A 280 9.11 5.01 15.08
C VAL A 280 10.12 5.08 13.93
N VAL A 281 9.82 5.85 12.87
CA VAL A 281 10.68 5.98 11.69
C VAL A 281 12.01 6.62 12.05
N ASN A 282 12.04 7.64 12.91
CA ASN A 282 13.29 8.24 13.40
C ASN A 282 14.18 7.23 14.14
N GLY A 283 13.58 6.29 14.89
CA GLY A 283 14.32 5.21 15.55
C GLY A 283 14.87 4.14 14.60
N LEU A 284 14.46 4.17 13.33
CA LEU A 284 14.85 3.24 12.28
C LEU A 284 15.70 3.91 11.17
N LEU A 285 15.91 5.23 11.20
CA LEU A 285 16.87 5.90 10.33
C LEU A 285 18.31 5.65 10.78
#